data_AF-A0A5M6ZHX7-F1
#
_entry.id   AF-A0A5M6ZHX7-F1
#
_cell.length_a   1.000
_cell.length_b   1.000
_cell.length_c   1.000
_cell.angle_alpha   90.00
_cell.angle_beta   90.00
_cell.angle_gamma   90.00
#
_symmetry.space_group_name_H-M   'P 1'
#
loop_
_entity.id
_entity.type
_entity.pdbx_description
1 polymer ?
#
loop_
_entity_poly.entity_id
_entity_poly.type
_entity_poly.pdbx_seq_one_letter_code
_entity_poly.pdbx_strand_id
1 'polypeptide(L)' 'MKRFTVRKRVDAYANYVATVVAPDEDTAADIASDHEYLFEWDFEGLSEFDDRHFVTIENDGTEIDSSSTR' A
#
# COMPACT_ATOMS: atom_id res chain seq x y z
N MET A 1 -12.11 18.84 -9.20
CA MET A 1 -10.99 18.24 -8.44
C MET A 1 -11.43 18.02 -7.02
N LYS A 2 -11.00 16.93 -6.40
CA LYS A 2 -11.28 16.52 -5.02
C LYS A 2 -9.96 16.23 -4.31
N ARG A 3 -9.98 16.24 -2.98
CA ARG A 3 -8.83 15.86 -2.15
C ARG A 3 -8.93 14.38 -1.83
N PHE A 4 -7.85 13.65 -2.04
CA PHE A 4 -7.69 12.24 -1.71
C PHE A 4 -6.52 12.08 -0.76
N THR A 5 -6.67 11.20 0.23
CA THR A 5 -5.54 10.79 1.08
C THR A 5 -4.92 9.56 0.45
N VAL A 6 -3.70 9.70 -0.07
CA VAL A 6 -2.95 8.58 -0.65
C VAL A 6 -2.01 8.06 0.42
N ARG A 7 -1.95 6.73 0.58
CA ARG A 7 -1.05 6.06 1.51
C ARG A 7 0.08 5.39 0.74
N LYS A 8 1.32 5.74 1.07
CA LYS A 8 2.55 5.09 0.62
C LYS A 8 3.02 4.14 1.72
N ARG A 9 3.31 2.88 1.36
CA ARG A 9 3.89 1.91 2.29
C ARG A 9 5.31 1.56 1.83
N VAL A 10 6.28 1.77 2.72
CA VAL A 10 7.71 1.57 2.45
C VAL A 10 8.23 0.41 3.28
N ASP A 11 9.07 -0.42 2.65
CA ASP A 11 9.72 -1.59 3.26
C ASP A 11 8.77 -2.58 3.94
N ALA A 12 7.48 -2.59 3.58
CA ALA A 12 6.40 -3.37 4.21
C ALA A 12 6.03 -2.98 5.65
N TYR A 13 6.61 -1.92 6.22
CA TYR A 13 6.41 -1.55 7.63
C TYR A 13 6.01 -0.09 7.83
N ALA A 14 6.57 0.85 7.09
CA ALA A 14 6.33 2.28 7.32
C ALA A 14 5.18 2.80 6.45
N ASN A 15 4.13 3.32 7.09
CA ASN A 15 3.03 3.97 6.39
C ASN A 15 3.24 5.49 6.41
N TYR A 16 3.13 6.07 5.23
CA TYR A 16 3.12 7.50 5.02
C TYR A 16 1.84 7.90 4.31
N VAL A 17 1.32 9.08 4.60
CA VAL A 17 0.13 9.62 3.94
C VAL A 17 0.40 11.01 3.41
N ALA A 18 -0.20 11.31 2.25
CA ALA A 18 -0.18 12.64 1.66
C ALA A 18 -1.56 13.00 1.12
N THR A 19 -1.89 14.28 1.11
CA THR A 19 -3.12 14.77 0.49
C THR A 19 -2.86 15.17 -0.95
N VAL A 20 -3.56 14.52 -1.88
CA VAL A 20 -3.43 14.75 -3.33
C VAL A 20 -4.73 15.33 -3.88
N VAL A 21 -4.62 16.33 -4.74
CA VAL A 21 -5.77 16.94 -5.41
C VAL A 21 -5.86 16.41 -6.84
N ALA A 22 -6.92 15.66 -7.15
CA ALA A 22 -7.09 14.98 -8.42
C ALA A 22 -8.56 14.99 -8.89
N PRO A 23 -8.84 14.69 -10.17
CA PRO A 23 -10.22 14.50 -10.65
C PRO A 23 -10.90 13.24 -10.07
N ASP A 24 -10.15 12.17 -9.83
CA ASP A 24 -10.59 10.83 -9.39
C ASP A 24 -9.49 10.11 -8.58
N GLU A 25 -9.85 9.01 -7.90
CA GLU A 25 -8.92 8.26 -7.04
C GLU A 25 -7.74 7.61 -7.80
N ASP A 26 -7.96 7.17 -9.03
CA ASP A 26 -6.96 6.48 -9.84
C ASP A 26 -5.85 7.46 -10.25
N THR A 27 -6.28 8.63 -10.76
CA THR A 27 -5.38 9.75 -11.06
C THR A 27 -4.66 10.26 -9.81
N ALA A 28 -5.31 10.24 -8.63
CA ALA A 28 -4.65 10.64 -7.39
C ALA A 28 -3.47 9.73 -7.02
N ALA A 29 -3.64 8.41 -7.18
CA ALA A 29 -2.60 7.43 -6.93
C ALA A 29 -1.47 7.54 -7.95
N ASP A 30 -1.80 7.70 -9.24
CA ASP A 30 -0.82 7.85 -10.32
C ASP A 30 0.05 9.10 -10.12
N ILE A 31 -0.56 10.26 -9.82
CA ILE A 31 0.16 11.49 -9.50
C ILE A 31 1.07 11.31 -8.28
N ALA A 32 0.56 10.68 -7.21
CA ALA A 32 1.34 10.45 -5.99
C ALA A 32 2.57 9.57 -6.23
N SER A 33 2.45 8.61 -7.14
CA SER A 33 3.51 7.67 -7.52
C SER A 33 4.53 8.33 -8.45
N ASP A 34 4.09 8.98 -9.52
CA ASP A 34 4.96 9.56 -10.55
C ASP A 34 5.70 10.82 -10.04
N HIS A 35 5.05 11.58 -9.15
CA HIS A 35 5.57 12.83 -8.60
C HIS A 35 5.74 12.79 -7.08
N GLU A 36 6.22 11.66 -6.54
CA GLU A 36 6.34 11.43 -5.10
C GLU A 36 7.05 12.58 -4.35
N TYR A 37 8.08 13.17 -4.95
CA TYR A 37 8.90 14.24 -4.38
C TYR A 37 8.16 15.58 -4.22
N LEU A 38 6.98 15.74 -4.83
CA LEU A 38 6.16 16.94 -4.70
C LEU A 38 5.29 16.95 -3.44
N PHE A 39 5.20 15.83 -2.73
CA PHE A 39 4.30 15.66 -1.60
C PHE A 39 5.05 15.64 -0.27
N GLU A 40 4.52 16.38 0.70
CA GLU A 40 4.90 16.21 2.10
C GLU A 40 4.18 14.97 2.64
N TRP A 41 4.96 13.91 2.83
CA TRP A 41 4.50 12.63 3.33
C TRP A 41 4.55 12.62 4.86
N ASP A 42 3.39 12.61 5.49
CA ASP A 42 3.27 12.47 6.94
C ASP A 42 3.41 11.01 7.35
N PHE A 43 4.30 10.75 8.30
CA PHE A 43 4.46 9.42 8.87
C PHE A 43 3.25 9.07 9.75
N GLU A 44 2.47 8.08 9.32
CA GLU A 44 1.25 7.63 10.02
C GLU A 44 1.58 6.57 11.09
N GLY A 45 2.69 5.86 10.93
CA GLY A 45 3.15 4.85 11.88
C GLY A 45 3.79 3.63 11.21
N LEU A 46 4.33 2.75 12.05
CA LEU A 46 4.74 1.41 11.63
C LEU A 46 3.51 0.50 11.73
N SER A 47 3.16 -0.20 10.65
CA SER A 47 2.24 -1.32 10.70
C SER A 47 3.04 -2.56 10.36
N GLU A 48 3.38 -3.33 11.38
CA GLU A 48 3.98 -4.64 11.19
C GLU A 48 2.94 -5.56 10.55
N PHE A 49 3.29 -6.15 9.40
CA PHE A 49 2.67 -7.39 8.95
C PHE A 49 3.12 -8.50 9.93
N ASP A 50 2.51 -8.53 11.13
CA ASP A 50 2.69 -9.66 12.06
C ASP A 50 2.03 -10.95 11.51
N ASP A 51 1.30 -10.87 10.40
CA ASP A 51 0.88 -12.03 9.62
C ASP A 51 2.01 -12.47 8.69
N ARG A 52 2.88 -13.34 9.20
CA ARG A 52 3.72 -14.19 8.34
C ARG A 52 2.80 -15.00 7.44
N HIS A 53 2.61 -14.56 6.20
CA HIS A 53 1.75 -15.23 5.24
C HIS A 53 2.49 -16.46 4.67
N PHE A 54 2.23 -17.62 5.25
CA PHE A 54 2.74 -18.90 4.75
C PHE A 54 1.79 -19.41 3.66
N VAL A 55 2.24 -19.37 2.41
CA VAL A 55 1.53 -20.03 1.29
C VAL A 55 2.04 -21.45 1.11
N THR A 56 1.14 -22.39 0.85
CA THR A 56 1.51 -23.76 0.46
C THR A 56 1.44 -23.84 -1.06
N ILE A 57 2.53 -24.26 -1.70
CA ILE A 57 2.63 -24.39 -3.16
C ILE A 57 2.61 -25.87 -3.52
N GLU A 58 1.73 -26.26 -4.45
CA GLU A 58 1.67 -27.63 -4.99
C GLU A 58 2.82 -27.92 -5.98
N ASN A 59 2.99 -29.19 -6.34
CA ASN A 59 4.08 -29.61 -7.25
C ASN A 59 3.98 -28.98 -8.66
N ASP A 60 2.78 -28.53 -9.05
CA ASP A 60 2.52 -27.83 -10.32
C ASP A 60 2.72 -26.31 -10.22
N GLY A 61 3.08 -25.78 -9.05
CA GLY A 61 3.27 -24.34 -8.82
C GLY A 61 2.01 -23.58 -8.45
N THR A 62 0.88 -24.27 -8.29
CA THR A 62 -0.38 -23.67 -7.82
C THR A 62 -0.27 -23.29 -6.34
N GLU A 63 -0.54 -22.02 -6.03
CA GLU A 63 -0.65 -21.53 -4.67
C GLU A 63 -2.00 -21.94 -4.06
N ILE A 64 -1.97 -22.65 -2.94
CA ILE A 64 -3.15 -22.94 -2.13
C ILE A 64 -3.27 -21.81 -1.10
N ASP A 65 -4.21 -20.89 -1.33
CA ASP A 65 -4.59 -19.85 -0.37
C ASP A 65 -5.01 -20.51 0.95
N SER A 66 -4.09 -20.50 1.91
CA SER A 66 -4.30 -21.05 3.24
C SER A 66 -4.77 -19.89 4.09
N SER A 67 -6.08 -19.69 4.14
CA SER A 67 -6.74 -18.61 4.86
C SER A 67 -6.08 -18.31 6.22
N SER A 68 -5.63 -17.07 6.38
CA SER A 68 -5.09 -16.46 7.59
C SER A 68 -5.69 -17.06 8.87
N THR A 69 -4.87 -17.74 9.68
CA THR A 69 -5.29 -18.14 11.03
C THR A 69 -5.09 -16.95 11.97
N ARG A 70 -6.23 -16.39 12.34
CA ARG A 70 -6.44 -15.25 13.23
C ARG A 70 -5.90 -15.45 14.64
#